data_AF-M7Y7B5-F1
#
_entry.id   AF-M7Y7B5-F1
#
_cell.length_a   1.000
_cell.length_b   1.000
_cell.length_c   1.000
_cell.angle_alpha   90.00
_cell.angle_beta   90.00
_cell.angle_gamma   90.00
#
_symmetry.space_group_name_H-M   'P 1'
#
loop_
_entity.id
_entity.type
_entity.pdbx_description
1 polymer ?
#
loop_
_entity_poly.entity_id
_entity_poly.type
_entity_poly.pdbx_seq_one_letter_code
_entity_poly.pdbx_strand_id
1 'polypeptide(L)'
;MLSHEEKEKIKALETYRIETLEEILEKKTPKTTLLKILKIFDSKIGIWLLSAAFTWIGAKAYSDYQVKVQQDFKHEEIVEKLDLEIGHKLNRFFVAIDVVLADVEKLSPDSVPVKIAAVQKLALGLDKKQAFDNDNLYPEYANRSLLSLLLEQKRALLKLGKTDPELDRVIANAANLPAFFARHQDSITTVAGIQALVKSEMVLPRWENYGLQ
;
A
#
# COMPACT_ATOMS: atom_id res chain seq x y z
N MET A 1 -17.88 76.17 -55.84
CA MET A 1 -16.95 75.11 -56.27
C MET A 1 -15.66 75.32 -55.51
N LEU A 2 -15.19 74.32 -54.77
CA LEU A 2 -13.91 74.41 -54.05
C LEU A 2 -12.76 74.60 -55.05
N SER A 3 -11.81 75.45 -54.71
CA SER A 3 -10.62 75.69 -55.52
C SER A 3 -9.78 74.41 -55.62
N HIS A 4 -8.92 74.32 -56.64
CA HIS A 4 -8.09 73.13 -56.83
C HIS A 4 -7.16 72.87 -55.63
N GLU A 5 -6.66 73.94 -55.00
CA GLU A 5 -5.84 73.87 -53.78
C GLU A 5 -6.63 73.35 -52.57
N GLU A 6 -7.89 73.75 -52.42
CA GLU A 6 -8.74 73.28 -51.32
C GLU A 6 -9.01 71.78 -51.44
N LYS A 7 -9.19 71.27 -52.67
CA LYS A 7 -9.38 69.83 -52.92
C LYS A 7 -8.14 69.01 -52.57
N GLU A 8 -6.95 69.52 -52.88
CA GLU A 8 -5.69 68.84 -52.55
C GLU A 8 -5.44 68.84 -51.04
N LYS A 9 -5.76 69.94 -50.36
CA LYS A 9 -5.67 70.02 -48.90
C LYS A 9 -6.63 69.05 -48.21
N ILE A 10 -7.85 68.90 -48.72
CA ILE A 10 -8.83 67.95 -48.20
C ILE A 10 -8.34 66.51 -48.39
N LYS A 11 -7.83 66.17 -49.59
CA LYS A 11 -7.26 64.84 -49.83
C LYS A 11 -6.10 64.53 -48.90
N ALA A 12 -5.16 65.46 -48.72
CA ALA A 12 -4.03 65.27 -47.82
C ALA A 12 -4.46 65.06 -46.36
N LEU A 13 -5.49 65.77 -45.90
CA LEU A 13 -6.05 65.58 -44.57
C LEU A 13 -6.79 64.25 -44.42
N GLU A 14 -7.50 63.79 -45.44
CA GLU A 14 -8.16 62.48 -45.43
C GLU A 14 -7.12 61.35 -45.40
N THR A 15 -6.05 61.45 -46.19
CA THR A 15 -4.94 60.49 -46.17
C THR A 15 -4.28 60.45 -44.80
N TYR A 16 -3.95 61.61 -44.22
CA TYR A 16 -3.35 61.69 -42.89
C TYR A 16 -4.27 61.11 -41.80
N ARG A 17 -5.59 61.30 -41.91
CA ARG A 17 -6.57 60.76 -40.97
C ARG A 17 -6.68 59.24 -41.04
N ILE A 18 -6.55 58.67 -42.24
CA ILE A 18 -6.55 57.22 -42.45
C ILE A 18 -5.25 56.62 -41.90
N GLU A 19 -4.09 57.21 -42.22
CA GLU A 19 -2.79 56.76 -41.73
C GLU A 19 -2.69 56.81 -40.20
N THR A 20 -3.19 57.87 -39.57
CA THR A 20 -3.21 57.99 -38.10
C THR A 20 -4.15 56.99 -37.45
N LEU A 21 -5.29 56.67 -38.06
CA LEU A 21 -6.20 55.63 -37.56
C LEU A 21 -5.59 54.23 -37.68
N GLU A 22 -4.91 53.92 -38.78
CA GLU A 22 -4.20 52.67 -38.97
C GLU A 22 -3.06 52.51 -37.95
N GLU A 23 -2.26 53.55 -37.71
CA GLU A 23 -1.22 53.51 -36.67
C GLU A 23 -1.78 53.28 -35.26
N ILE A 24 -2.93 53.90 -34.93
CA ILE A 24 -3.58 53.72 -33.62
C ILE A 24 -4.12 52.29 -33.48
N LEU A 25 -4.65 51.71 -34.56
CA LEU A 25 -5.16 50.35 -34.57
C LEU A 25 -4.02 49.33 -34.49
N GLU A 26 -2.94 49.50 -35.25
CA GLU A 26 -1.76 48.64 -35.18
C GLU A 26 -1.09 48.71 -33.80
N LYS A 27 -0.90 49.91 -33.24
CA LYS A 27 -0.32 50.10 -31.89
C LYS A 27 -1.20 49.54 -30.77
N LYS A 28 -2.51 49.39 -30.98
CA LYS A 28 -3.46 48.83 -30.00
C LYS A 28 -3.60 47.31 -30.07
N THR A 29 -3.10 46.65 -31.12
CA THR A 29 -3.06 45.18 -31.15
C THR A 29 -1.86 44.70 -30.35
N PRO A 30 -2.05 44.01 -29.20
CA PRO A 30 -0.92 43.54 -28.43
C PRO A 30 -0.16 42.50 -29.26
N LYS A 31 1.12 42.79 -29.55
CA LYS A 31 2.03 41.88 -30.27
C LYS A 31 2.27 40.56 -29.51
N THR A 32 1.97 40.52 -28.22
CA THR A 32 2.19 39.36 -27.36
C THR A 32 0.96 38.47 -27.31
N THR A 33 1.07 37.23 -27.78
CA THR A 33 0.05 36.18 -27.72
C THR A 33 -0.53 35.98 -26.32
N LEU A 34 0.27 36.19 -25.27
CA LEU A 34 -0.17 36.14 -23.86
C LEU A 34 -1.21 37.21 -23.50
N LEU A 35 -1.07 38.44 -24.01
CA LEU A 35 -2.02 39.53 -23.75
C LEU A 35 -3.38 39.27 -24.42
N LYS A 36 -3.39 38.56 -25.56
CA LYS A 36 -4.64 38.12 -26.21
C LYS A 36 -5.35 37.04 -25.39
N ILE A 37 -4.60 36.11 -24.80
CA ILE A 37 -5.14 35.07 -23.91
C ILE A 37 -5.71 35.70 -22.63
N LEU A 38 -5.02 36.67 -22.03
CA LEU A 38 -5.51 37.39 -20.85
C LEU A 38 -6.81 38.17 -21.12
N LYS A 39 -6.96 38.78 -22.31
CA LYS A 39 -8.23 39.44 -22.69
C LYS A 39 -9.40 38.47 -22.82
N ILE A 40 -9.18 37.19 -23.13
CA ILE A 40 -10.24 36.19 -23.17
C ILE A 40 -10.80 35.96 -21.76
N PHE A 41 -9.96 36.00 -20.72
CA PHE A 41 -10.36 35.84 -19.32
C PHE A 41 -11.21 37.00 -18.77
N ASP A 42 -11.12 38.20 -19.35
CA ASP A 42 -11.99 39.35 -19.00
C ASP A 42 -13.40 39.26 -19.63
N SER A 43 -13.64 38.31 -20.53
CA SER A 43 -14.96 38.11 -21.12
C SER A 43 -15.84 37.23 -20.24
N LYS A 44 -17.17 37.40 -20.31
CA LYS A 44 -18.13 36.50 -19.63
C LYS A 44 -17.88 35.02 -19.93
N ILE A 45 -17.45 34.72 -21.16
CA ILE A 45 -17.09 33.37 -21.61
C ILE A 45 -15.80 32.89 -20.91
N GLY A 46 -14.80 33.76 -20.77
CA GLY A 46 -13.55 33.45 -20.07
C GLY A 46 -13.74 33.17 -18.59
N ILE A 47 -14.59 33.96 -17.91
CA ILE A 47 -14.94 33.72 -16.50
C ILE A 47 -15.66 32.37 -16.35
N TRP A 48 -16.57 32.04 -17.27
CA TRP A 48 -17.24 30.73 -17.29
C TRP A 48 -16.27 29.57 -17.56
N LEU A 49 -15.30 29.74 -18.47
CA LEU A 49 -14.25 28.74 -18.70
C LEU A 49 -13.34 28.58 -17.48
N LEU A 50 -13.00 29.67 -16.79
CA LEU A 50 -12.17 29.64 -15.60
C LEU A 50 -12.88 28.92 -14.44
N SER A 51 -14.18 29.15 -14.26
CA SER A 51 -14.97 28.43 -13.25
C SER A 51 -15.09 26.94 -13.59
N ALA A 52 -15.31 26.60 -14.86
CA ALA A 52 -15.32 25.21 -15.32
C ALA A 52 -13.96 24.52 -15.14
N ALA A 53 -12.86 25.23 -15.42
CA ALA A 53 -11.51 24.72 -15.20
C ALA A 53 -11.23 24.49 -13.70
N PHE A 54 -11.64 25.44 -12.85
CA PHE A 54 -11.46 25.33 -11.41
C PHE A 54 -12.28 24.18 -10.81
N THR A 55 -13.54 24.02 -11.21
CA THR A 55 -14.36 22.88 -10.78
C THR A 55 -13.82 21.56 -11.31
N TRP A 56 -13.30 21.51 -12.53
CA TRP A 56 -12.66 20.31 -13.07
C TRP A 56 -11.40 19.92 -12.29
N ILE A 57 -10.51 20.89 -12.01
CA ILE A 57 -9.30 20.65 -11.19
C ILE A 57 -9.70 20.20 -9.78
N GLY A 58 -10.67 20.87 -9.15
CA GLY A 58 -11.17 20.50 -7.83
C GLY A 58 -11.78 19.09 -7.80
N ALA A 59 -12.62 18.76 -8.79
CA ALA A 59 -13.23 17.44 -8.91
C ALA A 59 -12.17 16.35 -9.12
N LYS A 60 -11.16 16.61 -9.96
CA LYS A 60 -10.05 15.68 -10.20
C LYS A 60 -9.23 15.46 -8.93
N ALA A 61 -8.82 16.53 -8.25
CA ALA A 61 -8.05 16.43 -7.00
C ALA A 61 -8.82 15.68 -5.90
N TYR A 62 -10.13 15.92 -5.80
CA TYR A 62 -11.00 15.20 -4.87
C TYR A 62 -11.14 13.72 -5.23
N SER A 63 -11.31 13.40 -6.52
CA SER A 63 -11.36 12.02 -7.00
C SER A 63 -10.05 11.29 -6.72
N ASP A 64 -8.90 11.90 -7.01
CA ASP A 64 -7.58 11.31 -6.76
C ASP A 64 -7.36 11.07 -5.25
N TYR A 65 -7.81 12.00 -4.40
CA TYR A 65 -7.79 11.82 -2.94
C TYR A 65 -8.67 10.65 -2.49
N GLN A 66 -9.92 10.56 -2.98
CA GLN A 66 -10.83 9.47 -2.64
C GLN A 66 -10.29 8.11 -3.08
N VAL A 67 -9.70 8.02 -4.27
CA VAL A 67 -9.05 6.79 -4.75
C VAL A 67 -7.90 6.37 -3.82
N LYS A 68 -7.06 7.34 -3.41
CA LYS A 68 -5.95 7.05 -2.48
C LYS A 68 -6.47 6.54 -1.14
N VAL A 69 -7.45 7.23 -0.55
CA VAL A 69 -8.05 6.81 0.73
C VAL A 69 -8.65 5.41 0.64
N GLN A 70 -9.37 5.10 -0.44
CA GLN A 70 -9.91 3.74 -0.65
C GLN A 70 -8.82 2.68 -0.83
N GLN A 71 -7.70 3.01 -1.46
CA GLN A 71 -6.56 2.10 -1.59
C GLN A 71 -5.90 1.84 -0.23
N ASP A 72 -5.70 2.89 0.57
CA ASP A 72 -5.14 2.77 1.92
C ASP A 72 -6.04 1.89 2.79
N PHE A 73 -7.36 2.11 2.78
CA PHE A 73 -8.32 1.25 3.50
C PHE A 73 -8.26 -0.23 3.07
N LYS A 74 -8.18 -0.50 1.76
CA LYS A 74 -8.04 -1.88 1.27
C LYS A 74 -6.74 -2.53 1.73
N HIS A 75 -5.65 -1.77 1.79
CA HIS A 75 -4.38 -2.27 2.28
C HIS A 75 -4.39 -2.52 3.78
N GLU A 76 -5.05 -1.68 4.57
CA GLU A 76 -5.25 -1.91 6.00
C GLU A 76 -6.11 -3.16 6.26
N GLU A 77 -7.20 -3.34 5.51
CA GLU A 77 -8.03 -4.56 5.58
C GLU A 77 -7.21 -5.83 5.25
N ILE A 78 -6.33 -5.76 4.24
CA ILE A 78 -5.43 -6.88 3.90
C ILE A 78 -4.46 -7.17 5.05
N VAL A 79 -3.90 -6.14 5.69
CA VAL A 79 -3.00 -6.32 6.84
C VAL A 79 -3.74 -6.99 8.00
N GLU A 80 -4.95 -6.54 8.32
CA GLU A 80 -5.78 -7.13 9.38
C GLU A 80 -6.11 -8.60 9.10
N LYS A 81 -6.55 -8.91 7.88
CA LYS A 81 -6.82 -10.30 7.46
C LYS A 81 -5.58 -11.19 7.56
N LEU A 82 -4.42 -10.66 7.19
CA LEU A 82 -3.15 -11.38 7.30
C LEU A 82 -2.76 -11.59 8.77
N ASP A 83 -2.90 -10.59 9.63
CA ASP A 83 -2.63 -10.71 11.07
C ASP A 83 -3.50 -11.80 11.72
N LEU A 84 -4.79 -11.83 11.37
CA LEU A 84 -5.74 -12.85 11.83
C LEU A 84 -5.36 -14.24 11.35
N GLU A 85 -5.08 -14.41 10.05
CA GLU A 85 -4.70 -15.71 9.49
C GLU A 85 -3.36 -16.21 10.05
N ILE A 86 -2.37 -15.32 10.22
CA ILE A 86 -1.07 -15.65 10.81
C ILE A 86 -1.25 -16.11 12.26
N GLY A 87 -2.01 -15.35 13.06
CA GLY A 87 -2.33 -15.72 14.44
C GLY A 87 -3.04 -17.07 14.52
N HIS A 88 -4.03 -17.31 13.66
CA HIS A 88 -4.74 -18.58 13.58
C HIS A 88 -3.83 -19.77 13.24
N LYS A 89 -2.95 -19.63 12.25
CA LYS A 89 -1.98 -20.68 11.88
C LYS A 89 -0.99 -20.97 13.02
N LEU A 90 -0.51 -19.93 13.70
CA LEU A 90 0.37 -20.09 14.86
C LEU A 90 -0.35 -20.79 16.02
N ASN A 91 -1.59 -20.42 16.30
CA ASN A 91 -2.40 -21.09 17.32
C ASN A 91 -2.59 -22.57 17.01
N ARG A 92 -2.95 -22.91 15.78
CA ARG A 92 -3.08 -24.31 15.35
C ARG A 92 -1.78 -25.09 15.46
N PHE A 93 -0.65 -24.43 15.22
CA PHE A 93 0.66 -25.02 15.46
C PHE A 93 0.87 -25.36 16.95
N PHE A 94 0.51 -24.46 17.87
CA PHE A 94 0.59 -24.75 19.31
C PHE A 94 -0.36 -25.86 19.74
N VAL A 95 -1.62 -25.85 19.28
CA VAL A 95 -2.58 -26.93 19.52
C VAL A 95 -2.06 -28.27 19.01
N ALA A 96 -1.45 -28.30 17.81
CA ALA A 96 -0.85 -29.52 17.28
C ALA A 96 0.30 -30.03 18.16
N ILE A 97 1.10 -29.13 18.73
CA ILE A 97 2.13 -29.51 19.70
C ILE A 97 1.48 -30.06 20.98
N ASP A 98 0.42 -29.43 21.49
CA ASP A 98 -0.27 -29.87 22.71
C ASP A 98 -0.93 -31.23 22.54
N VAL A 99 -1.49 -31.53 21.36
CA VAL A 99 -2.00 -32.87 21.03
C VAL A 99 -0.87 -33.89 21.05
N VAL A 100 0.27 -33.57 20.44
CA VAL A 100 1.45 -34.44 20.49
C VAL A 100 1.88 -34.65 21.95
N LEU A 101 1.87 -33.61 22.79
CA LEU A 101 2.17 -33.69 24.23
C LEU A 101 1.18 -34.56 25.01
N ALA A 102 -0.12 -34.44 24.75
CA ALA A 102 -1.14 -35.22 25.44
C ALA A 102 -1.05 -36.73 25.10
N ASP A 103 -0.66 -37.06 23.87
CA ASP A 103 -0.37 -38.44 23.48
C ASP A 103 0.95 -38.94 24.08
N VAL A 104 1.89 -38.02 24.36
CA VAL A 104 3.19 -38.32 24.98
C VAL A 104 3.05 -38.78 26.43
N GLU A 105 2.15 -38.20 27.22
CA GLU A 105 1.92 -38.58 28.64
C GLU A 105 1.42 -40.02 28.81
N LYS A 106 0.85 -40.61 27.76
CA LYS A 106 0.32 -41.98 27.77
C LYS A 106 1.36 -43.05 27.38
N LEU A 107 2.57 -42.66 26.98
CA LEU A 107 3.59 -43.53 26.38
C LEU A 107 4.90 -43.55 27.20
N SER A 108 5.61 -44.69 27.18
CA SER A 108 6.83 -44.96 27.96
C SER A 108 7.96 -43.92 27.79
N PRO A 109 8.78 -43.62 28.81
CA PRO A 109 9.84 -42.58 28.81
C PRO A 109 10.90 -42.71 27.70
N ASP A 110 11.16 -43.90 27.18
CA ASP A 110 12.19 -44.16 26.15
C ASP A 110 11.88 -43.55 24.78
N SER A 111 10.68 -42.99 24.59
CA SER A 111 10.23 -42.42 23.31
C SER A 111 10.55 -40.94 23.10
N VAL A 112 11.12 -40.24 24.09
CA VAL A 112 11.38 -38.78 24.07
C VAL A 112 12.18 -38.26 22.86
N PRO A 113 13.27 -38.91 22.40
CA PRO A 113 14.07 -38.40 21.27
C PRO A 113 13.30 -38.40 19.94
N VAL A 114 12.47 -39.42 19.71
CA VAL A 114 11.62 -39.55 18.50
C VAL A 114 10.56 -38.44 18.47
N LYS A 115 10.10 -38.00 19.65
CA LYS A 115 9.07 -36.97 19.84
C LYS A 115 9.60 -35.56 19.56
N ILE A 116 10.82 -35.24 20.00
CA ILE A 116 11.48 -33.96 19.68
C ILE A 116 11.66 -33.83 18.17
N ALA A 117 12.08 -34.90 17.49
CA ALA A 117 12.22 -34.91 16.04
C ALA A 117 10.87 -34.72 15.32
N ALA A 118 9.75 -35.24 15.86
CA ALA A 118 8.42 -35.04 15.31
C ALA A 118 7.92 -33.59 15.47
N VAL A 119 8.11 -32.98 16.65
CA VAL A 119 7.79 -31.57 16.90
C VAL A 119 8.68 -30.65 16.07
N GLN A 120 9.97 -30.95 15.97
CA GLN A 120 10.88 -30.25 15.05
C GLN A 120 10.43 -30.41 13.60
N LYS A 121 9.99 -31.60 13.18
CA LYS A 121 9.48 -31.80 11.81
C LYS A 121 8.17 -31.06 11.58
N LEU A 122 7.30 -30.92 12.58
CA LEU A 122 6.10 -30.06 12.51
C LEU A 122 6.49 -28.59 12.42
N ALA A 123 7.45 -28.13 13.22
CA ALA A 123 7.95 -26.76 13.18
C ALA A 123 8.68 -26.44 11.87
N LEU A 124 9.53 -27.34 11.39
CA LEU A 124 10.17 -27.32 10.07
C LEU A 124 9.14 -27.53 8.93
N GLY A 125 7.96 -28.06 9.27
CA GLY A 125 6.84 -28.41 8.39
C GLY A 125 5.74 -27.35 8.31
N LEU A 126 5.93 -26.18 8.94
CA LEU A 126 5.13 -24.96 8.77
C LEU A 126 5.06 -24.44 7.31
N ASP A 127 5.66 -25.16 6.34
CA ASP A 127 5.75 -24.76 4.94
C ASP A 127 5.05 -25.68 3.90
N LYS A 128 4.59 -26.90 4.21
CA LYS A 128 4.18 -27.82 3.11
C LYS A 128 2.87 -28.56 3.33
N LYS A 129 1.77 -27.84 3.11
CA LYS A 129 0.45 -28.34 2.65
C LYS A 129 -0.32 -29.38 3.49
N GLN A 130 0.27 -30.09 4.45
CA GLN A 130 -0.35 -31.30 5.00
C GLN A 130 -0.71 -31.25 6.49
N ALA A 131 -0.27 -30.26 7.25
CA ALA A 131 -0.60 -30.24 8.69
C ALA A 131 -2.04 -29.79 8.97
N PHE A 132 -2.73 -29.16 8.02
CA PHE A 132 -3.91 -28.35 8.32
C PHE A 132 -4.89 -28.28 7.14
N ASP A 133 -5.39 -29.41 6.66
CA ASP A 133 -6.44 -29.41 5.63
C ASP A 133 -7.68 -28.62 6.12
N ASN A 134 -8.12 -27.68 5.27
CA ASN A 134 -9.40 -26.97 5.24
C ASN A 134 -9.82 -25.95 6.31
N ASP A 135 -9.10 -25.76 7.42
CA ASP A 135 -9.53 -24.80 8.45
C ASP A 135 -8.72 -23.49 8.46
N ASN A 136 -8.75 -22.77 7.34
CA ASN A 136 -8.20 -21.41 7.24
C ASN A 136 -9.31 -20.40 7.52
N LEU A 137 -9.02 -19.27 8.19
CA LEU A 137 -10.02 -18.23 8.43
C LEU A 137 -10.48 -17.61 7.11
N TYR A 138 -9.52 -17.44 6.19
CA TYR A 138 -9.76 -16.83 4.88
C TYR A 138 -9.45 -17.82 3.75
N PRO A 139 -10.41 -18.14 2.87
CA PRO A 139 -10.22 -19.12 1.80
C PRO A 139 -9.14 -18.71 0.79
N GLU A 140 -8.92 -17.40 0.58
CA GLU A 140 -7.85 -16.87 -0.27
C GLU A 140 -6.44 -17.21 0.21
N TYR A 141 -6.27 -17.58 1.48
CA TYR A 141 -4.99 -17.93 2.09
C TYR A 141 -4.78 -19.42 2.28
N ALA A 142 -5.72 -20.26 1.84
CA ALA A 142 -5.69 -21.69 2.11
C ALA A 142 -4.41 -22.42 1.63
N ASN A 143 -3.84 -21.94 0.52
CA ASN A 143 -2.64 -22.53 -0.08
C ASN A 143 -1.35 -21.78 0.27
N ARG A 144 -1.39 -20.83 1.22
CA ARG A 144 -0.21 -20.04 1.60
C ARG A 144 0.44 -20.59 2.87
N SER A 145 1.76 -20.78 2.82
CA SER A 145 2.54 -21.09 4.02
C SER A 145 2.67 -19.88 4.93
N LEU A 146 3.01 -20.11 6.21
CA LEU A 146 3.19 -19.05 7.20
C LEU A 146 4.22 -18.01 6.72
N LEU A 147 5.36 -18.44 6.18
CA LEU A 147 6.38 -17.54 5.63
C LEU A 147 5.83 -16.69 4.48
N SER A 148 5.03 -17.29 3.58
CA SER A 148 4.39 -16.56 2.48
C SER A 148 3.43 -15.47 2.98
N LEU A 149 2.68 -15.74 4.05
CA LEU A 149 1.78 -14.76 4.67
C LEU A 149 2.57 -13.62 5.34
N LEU A 150 3.63 -13.94 6.09
CA LEU A 150 4.50 -12.95 6.71
C LEU A 150 5.13 -12.00 5.67
N LEU A 151 5.60 -12.57 4.55
CA LEU A 151 6.16 -11.79 3.44
C LEU A 151 5.10 -10.92 2.75
N GLU A 152 3.88 -11.44 2.57
CA GLU A 152 2.78 -10.65 2.02
C GLU A 152 2.38 -9.50 2.95
N GLN A 153 2.37 -9.74 4.26
CA GLN A 153 2.09 -8.71 5.25
C GLN A 153 3.14 -7.60 5.19
N LYS A 154 4.43 -7.97 5.12
CA LYS A 154 5.51 -7.00 4.91
C LYS A 154 5.30 -6.18 3.64
N ARG A 155 4.92 -6.82 2.53
CA ARG A 155 4.63 -6.11 1.27
C ARG A 155 3.44 -5.16 1.40
N ALA A 156 2.39 -5.54 2.12
CA ALA A 156 1.22 -4.70 2.35
C ALA A 156 1.58 -3.47 3.20
N LEU A 157 2.38 -3.66 4.28
CA LEU A 157 2.87 -2.56 5.11
C LEU A 157 3.76 -1.58 4.32
N LEU A 158 4.66 -2.09 3.46
CA LEU A 158 5.49 -1.24 2.62
C LEU A 158 4.67 -0.36 1.66
N LYS A 159 3.56 -0.87 1.13
CA LYS A 159 2.64 -0.05 0.29
C LYS A 159 1.97 1.07 1.07
N LEU A 160 1.74 0.88 2.36
CA LEU A 160 1.25 1.91 3.29
C LEU A 160 2.36 2.86 3.79
N GLY A 161 3.61 2.66 3.36
CA GLY A 161 4.77 3.41 3.88
C GLY A 161 5.11 3.09 5.34
N LYS A 162 4.61 1.97 5.87
CA LYS A 162 4.87 1.50 7.24
C LYS A 162 6.04 0.50 7.23
N THR A 163 6.84 0.52 8.29
CA THR A 163 7.91 -0.47 8.53
C THR A 163 7.67 -1.15 9.86
N ASP A 164 7.98 -2.45 9.94
CA ASP A 164 7.79 -3.26 11.15
C ASP A 164 9.05 -4.12 11.39
N PRO A 165 9.95 -3.67 12.29
CA PRO A 165 11.20 -4.38 12.56
C PRO A 165 10.97 -5.72 13.29
N GLU A 166 9.88 -5.86 14.03
CA GLU A 166 9.55 -7.11 14.72
C GLU A 166 9.14 -8.17 13.72
N LEU A 167 8.30 -7.81 12.75
CA LEU A 167 7.94 -8.67 11.62
C LEU A 167 9.17 -9.08 10.82
N ASP A 168 10.11 -8.17 10.59
CA ASP A 168 11.36 -8.48 9.88
C ASP A 168 12.21 -9.53 10.61
N ARG A 169 12.28 -9.44 11.94
CA ARG A 169 12.93 -10.46 12.78
C ARG A 169 12.22 -11.82 12.67
N VAL A 170 10.89 -11.83 12.76
CA VAL A 170 10.10 -13.06 12.62
C VAL A 170 10.30 -13.70 11.25
N ILE A 171 10.29 -12.90 10.17
CA ILE A 171 10.57 -13.38 8.80
C ILE A 171 11.97 -13.98 8.72
N ALA A 172 12.99 -13.34 9.30
CA ALA A 172 14.36 -13.86 9.27
C ALA A 172 14.47 -15.20 10.01
N ASN A 173 13.80 -15.34 11.16
CA ASN A 173 13.75 -16.59 11.91
C ASN A 173 12.98 -17.69 11.15
N ALA A 174 11.83 -17.35 10.55
CA ALA A 174 10.99 -18.28 9.78
C ALA A 174 11.65 -18.73 8.45
N ALA A 175 12.40 -17.85 7.79
CA ALA A 175 13.07 -18.15 6.53
C ALA A 175 14.21 -19.18 6.68
N ASN A 176 14.78 -19.32 7.88
CA ASN A 176 15.87 -20.25 8.15
C ASN A 176 15.66 -21.00 9.46
N LEU A 177 14.55 -21.73 9.55
CA LEU A 177 14.20 -22.54 10.71
C LEU A 177 15.29 -23.53 11.14
N PRO A 178 16.01 -24.25 10.24
CA PRO A 178 17.10 -25.12 10.66
C PRO A 178 18.19 -24.37 11.43
N ALA A 179 18.65 -23.21 10.92
CA ALA A 179 19.63 -22.40 11.62
C ALA A 179 19.06 -21.78 12.90
N PHE A 180 17.79 -21.38 12.89
CA PHE A 180 17.10 -20.87 14.07
C PHE A 180 17.11 -21.88 15.22
N PHE A 181 16.73 -23.14 14.96
CA PHE A 181 16.75 -24.19 15.98
C PHE A 181 18.18 -24.60 16.38
N ALA A 182 19.12 -24.62 15.44
CA ALA A 182 20.52 -24.92 15.75
C ALA A 182 21.13 -23.89 16.73
N ARG A 183 20.73 -22.61 16.65
CA ARG A 183 21.18 -21.56 17.59
C ARG A 183 20.61 -21.70 19.00
N HIS A 184 19.53 -22.46 19.17
CA HIS A 184 18.81 -22.60 20.44
C HIS A 184 18.80 -24.06 20.92
N GLN A 185 19.94 -24.75 20.76
CA GLN A 185 20.04 -26.18 21.02
C GLN A 185 19.65 -26.56 22.47
N ASP A 186 19.89 -25.67 23.42
CA ASP A 186 19.53 -25.86 24.84
C ASP A 186 18.00 -25.81 25.06
N SER A 187 17.31 -24.91 24.36
CA SER A 187 15.85 -24.71 24.48
C SER A 187 15.04 -25.80 23.78
N ILE A 188 15.61 -26.51 22.79
CA ILE A 188 14.90 -27.56 22.04
C ILE A 188 14.98 -28.95 22.70
N THR A 189 15.55 -29.05 23.90
CA THR A 189 15.67 -30.31 24.66
C THR A 189 14.32 -30.80 25.19
N THR A 190 13.34 -29.92 25.31
CA THR A 190 11.98 -30.23 25.76
C THR A 190 10.96 -29.61 24.82
N VAL A 191 9.79 -30.23 24.71
CA VAL A 191 8.69 -29.69 23.89
C VAL A 191 8.20 -28.34 24.43
N ALA A 192 8.12 -28.20 25.76
CA ALA A 192 7.82 -26.92 26.41
C ALA A 192 8.84 -25.82 26.06
N GLY A 193 10.13 -26.18 25.98
CA GLY A 193 11.19 -25.28 25.55
C GLY A 193 11.05 -24.87 24.08
N ILE A 194 10.64 -25.78 23.19
CA ILE A 194 10.31 -25.46 21.79
C ILE A 194 9.13 -24.49 21.73
N GLN A 195 8.05 -24.74 22.48
CA GLN A 195 6.89 -23.84 22.53
C GLN A 195 7.27 -22.45 23.03
N ALA A 196 8.01 -22.37 24.15
CA ALA A 196 8.49 -21.11 24.71
C ALA A 196 9.39 -20.35 23.73
N LEU A 197 10.27 -21.08 23.02
CA LEU A 197 11.15 -20.50 22.01
C LEU A 197 10.35 -19.94 20.82
N VAL A 198 9.41 -20.72 20.26
CA VAL A 198 8.58 -20.25 19.13
C VAL A 198 7.71 -19.07 19.57
N LYS A 199 7.11 -19.13 20.77
CA LYS A 199 6.29 -18.05 21.31
C LYS A 199 7.07 -16.74 21.49
N SER A 200 8.30 -16.81 22.00
CA SER A 200 9.10 -15.61 22.24
C SER A 200 9.73 -15.00 20.97
N GLU A 201 10.14 -15.84 20.02
CA GLU A 201 10.93 -15.41 18.86
C GLU A 201 10.15 -15.33 17.54
N MET A 202 8.99 -15.98 17.45
CA MET A 202 8.20 -16.08 16.23
C MET A 202 6.76 -15.60 16.36
N VAL A 203 6.27 -15.31 17.57
CA VAL A 203 4.92 -14.78 17.79
C VAL A 203 5.02 -13.32 18.21
N LEU A 204 4.32 -12.45 17.48
CA LEU A 204 4.20 -11.04 17.84
C LEU A 204 3.03 -10.85 18.81
N PRO A 205 3.10 -9.87 19.73
CA PRO A 205 2.04 -9.62 20.72
C PRO A 205 0.65 -9.46 20.11
N ARG A 206 0.57 -8.85 18.91
CA ARG A 206 -0.69 -8.67 18.18
C ARG A 206 -1.34 -9.99 17.76
N TRP A 207 -0.58 -11.07 17.59
CA TRP A 207 -1.11 -12.38 17.20
C TRP A 207 -1.57 -13.22 18.38
N GLU A 208 -1.18 -12.87 19.60
CA GLU A 208 -1.52 -13.66 20.78
C GLU A 208 -3.03 -13.65 21.08
N ASN A 209 -3.70 -12.54 20.74
CA ASN A 209 -5.12 -12.34 21.04
C ASN A 209 -6.08 -13.09 20.12
N TYR A 210 -5.58 -13.75 19.06
CA TYR A 210 -6.43 -14.39 18.04
C TYR A 210 -6.67 -15.89 18.29
N GLY A 211 -6.73 -16.28 19.57
CA GLY A 211 -7.15 -17.63 19.98
C GLY A 211 -6.15 -18.43 20.80
N LEU A 212 -5.05 -17.84 21.28
CA LEU A 212 -4.24 -18.46 22.35
C LEU A 212 -4.99 -18.29 23.70
N GLN A 213 -6.06 -19.06 23.92
CA GLN A 213 -6.67 -19.25 25.23
C GLN A 213 -6.46 -20.68 25.70
#